data_AF-L2FGX2-F1
#
_entry.id   AF-L2FGX2-F1
#
_cell.length_a   1.000
_cell.length_b   1.000
_cell.length_c   1.000
_cell.angle_alpha   90.00
_cell.angle_beta   90.00
_cell.angle_gamma   90.00
#
_symmetry.space_group_name_H-M   'P 1'
#
loop_
_entity.id
_entity.type
_entity.pdbx_description
1 polymer ?
#
loop_
_entity_poly.entity_id
_entity_poly.type
_entity_poly.pdbx_seq_one_letter_code
_entity_poly.pdbx_strand_id
1 'polypeptide(L)'
;MAKKIKEKKVKDPKSIPLAQPDRSGPSEATLLQLAQERGLFQQEDEARSKRGQVPKGAVRIDRPTDESDGEEEDEEDDALLSPFVDRIMDSLLWTVSLAMVHGTFDVLVQNQYAIAIEWPSVITRTVVAFLVLFFLFHNLHEHRSSTTVIPGLPLRFQHPIRQAIFFLTSVSAGCYLIYITNKYSYLATLKQAPTLGCLWIWSVLELDLAVAAASLAVAGAFLLQGGYDIK
;
A
#
# COMPACT_ATOMS: atom_id res chain seq x y z
N MET A 1 -18.26 -35.66 53.16
CA MET A 1 -17.43 -35.11 54.26
C MET A 1 -16.10 -34.66 53.67
N ALA A 2 -15.81 -33.35 53.68
CA ALA A 2 -14.65 -32.75 53.03
C ALA A 2 -13.36 -32.92 53.85
N LYS A 3 -12.29 -33.44 53.24
CA LYS A 3 -10.97 -33.60 53.87
C LYS A 3 -10.18 -32.29 53.68
N LYS A 4 -10.05 -31.50 54.73
CA LYS A 4 -9.23 -30.28 54.74
C LYS A 4 -7.74 -30.64 54.61
N ILE A 5 -7.10 -30.20 53.53
CA ILE A 5 -5.64 -30.25 53.36
C ILE A 5 -5.03 -29.15 54.25
N LYS A 6 -4.15 -29.53 55.19
CA LYS A 6 -3.40 -28.60 56.03
C LYS A 6 -2.15 -28.15 55.27
N GLU A 7 -2.14 -26.91 54.78
CA GLU A 7 -0.91 -26.25 54.34
C GLU A 7 -0.01 -25.95 55.53
N LYS A 8 1.19 -26.54 55.56
CA LYS A 8 2.24 -26.16 56.52
C LYS A 8 2.93 -24.90 56.00
N LYS A 9 2.64 -23.75 56.60
CA LYS A 9 3.42 -22.51 56.40
C LYS A 9 4.85 -22.71 56.90
N VAL A 10 5.82 -22.70 55.97
CA VAL A 10 7.26 -22.68 56.25
C VAL A 10 7.64 -21.28 56.76
N LYS A 11 8.29 -21.19 57.92
CA LYS A 11 8.57 -19.93 58.64
C LYS A 11 9.96 -19.33 58.40
N ASP A 12 10.88 -20.04 57.75
CA ASP A 12 12.25 -19.57 57.51
C ASP A 12 12.71 -19.79 56.06
N PRO A 13 13.19 -18.75 55.35
CA PRO A 13 13.60 -18.87 53.94
C PRO A 13 14.90 -19.70 53.75
N LYS A 14 15.66 -19.93 54.82
CA LYS A 14 16.91 -20.73 54.80
C LYS A 14 16.69 -22.24 54.87
N SER A 15 15.48 -22.72 55.20
CA SER A 15 15.18 -24.15 55.34
C SER A 15 14.65 -24.80 54.06
N ILE A 16 14.62 -24.07 52.95
CA ILE A 16 14.23 -24.60 51.64
C ILE A 16 15.49 -25.25 51.04
N PRO A 17 15.52 -26.57 50.81
CA PRO A 17 16.67 -27.22 50.19
C PRO A 17 16.84 -26.68 48.75
N LEU A 18 17.89 -25.88 48.53
CA LEU A 18 18.24 -25.34 47.22
C LEU A 18 19.01 -26.41 46.43
N ALA A 19 18.29 -27.26 45.71
CA ALA A 19 18.90 -28.14 44.71
C ALA A 19 19.26 -27.30 43.48
N GLN A 20 20.50 -27.39 43.01
CA GLN A 20 20.86 -26.77 41.73
C GLN A 20 20.20 -27.56 40.60
N PRO A 21 19.62 -26.88 39.58
CA PRO A 21 19.13 -27.56 38.39
C PRO A 21 20.25 -28.36 37.76
N ASP A 22 19.93 -29.56 37.29
CA ASP A 22 20.90 -30.36 36.54
C ASP A 22 21.36 -29.58 35.31
N ARG A 23 22.69 -29.45 35.16
CA ARG A 23 23.36 -28.75 34.06
C ARG A 23 23.95 -29.73 33.05
N SER A 24 23.63 -31.01 33.17
CA SER A 24 23.94 -31.97 32.13
C SER A 24 23.24 -31.53 30.83
N GLY A 25 24.01 -31.45 29.74
CA GLY A 25 23.45 -31.17 28.42
C GLY A 25 22.51 -32.30 27.99
N PRO A 26 21.59 -32.04 27.04
CA PRO A 26 20.67 -33.06 26.54
C PRO A 26 21.45 -34.30 26.06
N SER A 27 21.04 -35.47 26.53
CA SER A 27 21.63 -36.77 26.16
C SER A 27 21.24 -37.21 24.75
N GLU A 28 20.18 -36.63 24.21
CA GLU A 28 19.68 -36.89 22.87
C GLU A 28 20.34 -35.97 21.85
N ALA A 29 20.38 -36.43 20.59
CA ALA A 29 20.95 -35.66 19.50
C ALA A 29 20.25 -34.29 19.43
N THR A 30 21.04 -33.23 19.60
CA THR A 30 20.51 -31.87 19.50
C THR A 30 19.99 -31.62 18.08
N LEU A 31 18.95 -30.80 17.95
CA LEU A 31 18.40 -30.42 16.63
C LEU A 31 19.48 -29.90 15.67
N LEU A 32 20.52 -29.27 16.24
CA LEU A 32 21.70 -28.79 15.52
C LEU A 32 22.54 -29.95 14.95
N GLN A 33 22.75 -31.02 15.74
CA GLN A 33 23.44 -32.23 15.29
C GLN A 33 22.63 -32.99 14.24
N LEU A 34 21.31 -33.11 14.41
CA LEU A 34 20.43 -33.73 13.41
C LEU A 34 20.38 -32.92 12.11
N ALA A 35 20.38 -31.59 12.20
CA ALA A 35 20.45 -30.71 11.04
C ALA A 35 21.77 -30.86 10.27
N GLN A 36 22.88 -31.00 11.01
CA GLN A 36 24.20 -31.25 10.44
C GLN A 36 24.31 -32.65 9.82
N GLU A 37 23.74 -33.68 10.45
CA GLU A 37 23.70 -35.05 9.92
C GLU A 37 22.89 -35.16 8.63
N ARG A 38 21.80 -34.40 8.52
CA ARG A 38 20.98 -34.29 7.31
C ARG A 38 21.55 -33.34 6.25
N GLY A 39 22.69 -32.71 6.50
CA GLY A 39 23.34 -31.81 5.55
C GLY A 39 22.54 -30.53 5.22
N LEU A 40 21.60 -30.13 6.07
CA LEU A 40 20.72 -28.98 5.83
C LEU A 40 21.52 -27.68 5.65
N PHE A 41 22.60 -27.48 6.40
CA PHE A 41 23.47 -26.30 6.26
C PHE A 41 24.19 -26.24 4.91
N GLN A 42 24.62 -27.38 4.38
CA GLN A 42 25.23 -27.44 3.04
C GLN A 42 24.19 -27.20 1.95
N GLN A 43 22.97 -27.71 2.14
CA GLN A 43 21.85 -27.43 1.24
C GLN A 43 21.49 -25.94 1.25
N GLU A 44 21.49 -25.28 2.41
CA GLU A 44 21.28 -23.83 2.52
C GLU A 44 22.43 -23.04 1.90
N ASP A 45 23.68 -23.40 2.14
CA ASP A 45 24.84 -22.73 1.53
C ASP A 45 24.84 -22.89 0.00
N GLU A 46 24.46 -24.05 -0.51
CA GLU A 46 24.27 -24.28 -1.95
C GLU A 46 23.08 -23.51 -2.51
N ALA A 47 21.95 -23.47 -1.80
CA ALA A 47 20.79 -22.67 -2.17
C ALA A 47 21.11 -21.16 -2.13
N ARG A 48 21.96 -20.73 -1.20
CA ARG A 48 22.44 -19.37 -1.05
C ARG A 48 23.47 -19.01 -2.12
N SER A 49 24.32 -19.96 -2.52
CA SER A 49 25.23 -19.82 -3.66
C SER A 49 24.46 -19.68 -4.98
N LYS A 50 23.40 -20.49 -5.16
CA LYS A 50 22.45 -20.37 -6.29
C LYS A 50 21.65 -19.05 -6.24
N ARG A 51 21.27 -18.58 -5.04
CA ARG A 51 20.70 -17.23 -4.81
C ARG A 51 21.74 -16.10 -4.89
N GLY A 52 23.03 -16.39 -4.87
CA GLY A 52 24.11 -15.41 -5.03
C GLY A 52 24.29 -14.94 -6.47
N GLN A 53 23.78 -15.72 -7.44
CA GLN A 53 23.64 -15.34 -8.85
C GLN A 53 22.32 -14.64 -9.16
N VAL A 54 21.65 -14.05 -8.15
CA VAL A 54 20.49 -13.22 -8.40
C VAL A 54 21.00 -11.84 -8.87
N PRO A 55 20.55 -11.33 -10.03
CA PRO A 55 21.05 -10.07 -10.57
C PRO A 55 20.84 -8.93 -9.56
N LYS A 56 21.76 -7.95 -9.57
CA LYS A 56 21.69 -6.73 -8.75
C LYS A 56 20.30 -6.10 -8.86
N GLY A 57 19.46 -6.26 -7.83
CA GLY A 57 18.10 -5.70 -7.79
C GLY A 57 17.06 -6.49 -6.98
N ALA A 58 17.34 -7.73 -6.56
CA ALA A 58 16.38 -8.47 -5.73
C ALA A 58 16.33 -7.95 -4.28
N VAL A 59 15.18 -7.39 -3.90
CA VAL A 59 14.86 -6.96 -2.54
C VAL A 59 14.62 -8.20 -1.66
N ARG A 60 15.25 -8.24 -0.49
CA ARG A 60 14.94 -9.23 0.55
C ARG A 60 13.65 -8.81 1.25
N ILE A 61 12.64 -9.67 1.19
CA ILE A 61 11.49 -9.56 2.08
C ILE A 61 11.90 -10.29 3.36
N ASP A 62 12.31 -9.54 4.37
CA ASP A 62 12.44 -10.07 5.72
C ASP A 62 11.02 -10.24 6.28
N ARG A 63 10.46 -11.45 6.18
CA ARG A 63 9.23 -11.82 6.89
C ARG A 63 9.59 -11.94 8.38
N PRO A 64 8.89 -11.26 9.31
CA PRO A 64 9.11 -11.48 10.73
C PRO A 64 8.63 -12.90 11.06
N THR A 65 9.55 -13.68 11.61
CA THR A 65 9.31 -14.98 12.24
C THR A 65 8.48 -14.77 13.49
N ASP A 66 7.26 -15.30 13.50
CA ASP A 66 6.60 -15.70 14.74
C ASP A 66 6.22 -17.18 14.61
N GLU A 67 6.74 -17.95 15.54
CA GLU A 67 6.57 -19.40 15.65
C GLU A 67 5.24 -19.69 16.32
N SER A 68 4.35 -20.48 15.69
CA SER A 68 3.50 -21.46 16.38
C SER A 68 2.68 -22.29 15.40
N ASP A 69 2.96 -23.59 15.44
CA ASP A 69 2.08 -24.74 15.25
C ASP A 69 1.31 -24.94 13.95
N GLY A 70 1.56 -26.14 13.40
CA GLY A 70 1.01 -26.63 12.16
C GLY A 70 -0.48 -26.90 12.23
N GLU A 71 -1.14 -26.52 11.15
CA GLU A 71 -2.20 -27.28 10.52
C GLU A 71 -1.86 -27.28 9.02
N GLU A 72 -1.81 -28.46 8.42
CA GLU A 72 -1.85 -28.63 6.97
C GLU A 72 -3.25 -28.18 6.51
N GLU A 73 -3.45 -26.87 6.41
CA GLU A 73 -4.50 -26.32 5.57
C GLU A 73 -3.91 -26.23 4.16
N ASP A 74 -4.60 -26.85 3.22
CA ASP A 74 -4.34 -26.79 1.79
C ASP A 74 -3.84 -25.38 1.44
N GLU A 75 -2.55 -25.28 1.10
CA GLU A 75 -2.01 -24.09 0.46
C GLU A 75 -2.83 -23.95 -0.83
N GLU A 76 -3.90 -23.15 -0.76
CA GLU A 76 -4.48 -22.52 -1.93
C GLU A 76 -3.27 -22.05 -2.73
N ASP A 77 -3.15 -22.54 -3.96
CA ASP A 77 -2.22 -22.04 -4.96
C ASP A 77 -2.40 -20.51 -5.00
N ASP A 78 -1.70 -19.80 -4.11
CA ASP A 78 -1.48 -18.37 -4.10
C ASP A 78 -0.67 -18.16 -5.36
N ALA A 79 -1.41 -18.07 -6.47
CA ALA A 79 -0.90 -18.12 -7.82
C ALA A 79 0.26 -17.14 -7.87
N LEU A 80 1.48 -17.68 -7.93
CA LEU A 80 2.71 -16.94 -8.16
C LEU A 80 2.64 -16.37 -9.57
N LEU A 81 1.75 -15.40 -9.77
CA LEU A 81 1.64 -14.64 -10.98
C LEU A 81 2.99 -13.95 -11.19
N SER A 82 3.40 -13.87 -12.46
CA SER A 82 4.62 -13.15 -12.80
C SER A 82 4.56 -11.73 -12.22
N PRO A 83 5.64 -11.15 -11.66
CA PRO A 83 5.65 -9.79 -11.09
C PRO A 83 5.10 -8.71 -12.03
N PHE A 84 5.12 -8.99 -13.34
CA PHE A 84 4.50 -8.15 -14.36
C PHE A 84 2.97 -8.25 -14.39
N VAL A 85 2.41 -9.45 -14.23
CA VAL A 85 0.97 -9.69 -14.17
C VAL A 85 0.38 -9.09 -12.91
N ASP A 86 1.04 -9.26 -11.76
CA ASP A 86 0.64 -8.58 -10.51
C ASP A 86 0.57 -7.07 -10.68
N ARG A 87 1.60 -6.49 -11.30
CA ARG A 87 1.66 -5.05 -11.59
C ARG A 87 0.50 -4.60 -12.47
N ILE A 88 0.21 -5.34 -13.54
CA ILE A 88 -0.88 -5.00 -14.44
C ILE A 88 -2.21 -5.12 -13.72
N MET A 89 -2.43 -6.22 -13.00
CA MET A 89 -3.71 -6.50 -12.36
C MET A 89 -4.02 -5.47 -11.28
N ASP A 90 -3.03 -5.13 -10.45
CA ASP A 90 -3.13 -4.06 -9.45
C ASP A 90 -3.42 -2.70 -10.11
N SER A 91 -2.66 -2.35 -11.16
CA SER A 91 -2.91 -1.12 -11.92
C SER A 91 -4.31 -1.07 -12.51
N LEU A 92 -4.78 -2.19 -13.05
CA LEU A 92 -6.07 -2.29 -13.74
C LEU A 92 -7.22 -2.20 -12.73
N LEU A 93 -7.08 -2.82 -11.56
CA LEU A 93 -8.07 -2.72 -10.48
C LEU A 93 -8.26 -1.26 -10.06
N TRP A 94 -7.15 -0.56 -9.77
CA TRP A 94 -7.20 0.84 -9.39
C TRP A 94 -7.77 1.75 -10.49
N THR A 95 -7.35 1.53 -11.75
CA THR A 95 -7.75 2.43 -12.84
C THR A 95 -9.18 2.20 -13.29
N VAL A 96 -9.71 0.98 -13.18
CA VAL A 96 -11.14 0.70 -13.37
C VAL A 96 -11.97 1.45 -12.34
N SER A 97 -11.59 1.38 -11.05
CA SER A 97 -12.28 2.14 -9.99
C SER A 97 -12.25 3.65 -10.26
N LEU A 98 -11.08 4.18 -10.64
CA LEU A 98 -10.93 5.61 -10.96
C LEU A 98 -11.73 6.01 -12.22
N ALA A 99 -11.79 5.17 -13.24
CA ALA A 99 -12.57 5.41 -14.45
C ALA A 99 -14.07 5.45 -14.16
N MET A 100 -14.56 4.59 -13.24
CA MET A 100 -15.95 4.65 -12.78
C MET A 100 -16.25 5.96 -12.05
N VAL A 101 -15.35 6.44 -11.19
CA VAL A 101 -15.48 7.76 -10.55
C VAL A 101 -15.50 8.88 -11.61
N HIS A 102 -14.59 8.84 -12.59
CA HIS A 102 -14.56 9.81 -13.68
C HIS A 102 -15.87 9.84 -14.48
N GLY A 103 -16.38 8.68 -14.90
CA GLY A 103 -17.65 8.58 -15.61
C GLY A 103 -18.82 9.09 -14.77
N THR A 104 -18.81 8.79 -13.47
CA THR A 104 -19.81 9.31 -12.52
C THR A 104 -19.77 10.83 -12.44
N PHE A 105 -18.57 11.43 -12.35
CA PHE A 105 -18.42 12.88 -12.37
C PHE A 105 -18.88 13.51 -13.69
N ASP A 106 -18.58 12.90 -14.84
CA ASP A 106 -19.05 13.39 -16.14
C ASP A 106 -20.59 13.42 -16.21
N VAL A 107 -21.25 12.38 -15.70
CA VAL A 107 -22.71 12.31 -15.61
C VAL A 107 -23.26 13.33 -14.61
N LEU A 108 -22.67 13.45 -13.42
CA LEU A 108 -23.12 14.39 -12.39
C LEU A 108 -23.01 15.83 -12.86
N VAL A 109 -21.92 16.21 -13.52
CA VAL A 109 -21.73 17.58 -14.01
C VAL A 109 -22.70 17.91 -15.14
N GLN A 110 -22.97 16.97 -16.06
CA GLN A 110 -24.00 17.16 -17.09
C GLN A 110 -25.39 17.33 -16.47
N ASN A 111 -25.70 16.56 -15.42
CA ASN A 111 -26.96 16.67 -14.69
C ASN A 111 -27.08 17.99 -13.91
N GLN A 112 -25.99 18.47 -13.29
CA GLN A 112 -25.95 19.76 -12.59
C GLN A 112 -26.25 20.95 -13.50
N TYR A 113 -25.90 20.86 -14.79
CA TYR A 113 -26.16 21.91 -15.78
C TYR A 113 -27.36 21.61 -16.69
N ALA A 114 -28.18 20.60 -16.36
CA ALA A 114 -29.36 20.21 -17.13
C ALA A 114 -29.08 19.96 -18.63
N ILE A 115 -27.93 19.37 -18.94
CA ILE A 115 -27.53 19.01 -20.31
C ILE A 115 -27.97 17.57 -20.59
N ALA A 116 -28.51 17.34 -21.80
CA ALA A 116 -28.91 16.01 -22.23
C ALA A 116 -27.71 15.06 -22.30
N ILE A 117 -27.85 13.88 -21.68
CA ILE A 117 -26.77 12.89 -21.59
C ILE A 117 -26.65 12.13 -22.91
N GLU A 118 -25.55 12.36 -23.61
CA GLU A 118 -25.16 11.57 -24.78
C GLU A 118 -24.29 10.39 -24.35
N TRP A 119 -24.91 9.25 -24.06
CA TRP A 119 -24.24 8.04 -23.57
C TRP A 119 -23.01 7.61 -24.40
N PRO A 120 -23.02 7.62 -25.74
CA PRO A 120 -21.83 7.24 -26.53
C PRO A 120 -20.64 8.18 -26.29
N SER A 121 -20.91 9.47 -26.10
CA SER A 121 -19.89 10.49 -25.83
C SER A 121 -19.31 10.35 -24.42
N VAL A 122 -20.17 10.08 -23.43
CA VAL A 122 -19.75 9.79 -22.04
C VAL A 122 -18.87 8.54 -21.97
N ILE A 123 -19.29 7.45 -22.63
CA ILE A 123 -18.52 6.19 -22.66
C ILE A 123 -17.16 6.43 -23.33
N THR A 124 -17.13 7.10 -24.47
CA THR A 124 -15.87 7.40 -25.18
C THR A 124 -14.92 8.21 -24.31
N ARG A 125 -15.39 9.27 -23.66
CA ARG A 125 -14.59 10.08 -22.74
C ARG A 125 -14.10 9.29 -21.54
N THR A 126 -14.93 8.40 -21.00
CA THR A 126 -14.57 7.52 -19.87
C THR A 126 -13.51 6.50 -20.27
N VAL A 127 -13.59 5.91 -21.47
CA VAL A 127 -12.58 4.99 -22.00
C VAL A 127 -11.25 5.73 -22.25
N VAL A 128 -11.29 6.92 -22.84
CA VAL A 128 -10.08 7.73 -23.03
C VAL A 128 -9.46 8.09 -21.67
N ALA A 129 -10.27 8.51 -20.70
CA ALA A 129 -9.81 8.78 -19.35
C ALA A 129 -9.22 7.52 -18.69
N PHE A 130 -9.84 6.36 -18.86
CA PHE A 130 -9.32 5.08 -18.38
C PHE A 130 -7.93 4.79 -18.95
N LEU A 131 -7.73 4.93 -20.26
CA LEU A 131 -6.42 4.68 -20.88
C LEU A 131 -5.35 5.65 -20.39
N VAL A 132 -5.70 6.94 -20.26
CA VAL A 132 -4.78 7.96 -19.75
C VAL A 132 -4.44 7.69 -18.28
N LEU A 133 -5.44 7.43 -17.43
CA LEU A 133 -5.25 7.11 -16.03
C LEU A 133 -4.50 5.80 -15.85
N PHE A 134 -4.74 4.78 -16.68
CA PHE A 134 -4.00 3.53 -16.66
C PHE A 134 -2.53 3.74 -17.01
N PHE A 135 -2.24 4.49 -18.06
CA PHE A 135 -0.87 4.84 -18.38
C PHE A 135 -0.21 5.62 -17.24
N LEU A 136 -0.88 6.62 -16.71
CA LEU A 136 -0.34 7.47 -15.65
C LEU A 136 -0.09 6.64 -14.37
N PHE A 137 -1.06 5.85 -13.95
CA PHE A 137 -1.00 4.98 -12.78
C PHE A 137 0.09 3.92 -12.93
N HIS A 138 0.15 3.25 -14.08
CA HIS A 138 1.16 2.24 -14.34
C HIS A 138 2.59 2.80 -14.25
N ASN A 139 2.80 4.07 -14.59
CA ASN A 139 4.11 4.72 -14.53
C ASN A 139 4.42 5.34 -13.16
N LEU A 140 3.43 5.89 -12.45
CA LEU A 140 3.66 6.74 -11.28
C LEU A 140 3.25 6.09 -9.94
N HIS A 141 2.42 5.05 -9.96
CA HIS A 141 2.00 4.33 -8.76
C HIS A 141 3.13 3.45 -8.22
N GLU A 142 3.30 3.43 -6.90
CA GLU A 142 4.25 2.54 -6.26
C GLU A 142 3.73 1.11 -6.24
N HIS A 143 4.18 0.28 -7.18
CA HIS A 143 3.97 -1.16 -7.06
C HIS A 143 4.82 -1.70 -5.92
N ARG A 144 4.20 -2.48 -5.02
CA ARG A 144 4.87 -3.21 -3.92
C ARG A 144 6.12 -3.97 -4.37
N SER A 145 6.21 -4.35 -5.64
CA SER A 145 7.29 -5.14 -6.22
C SER A 145 8.46 -4.34 -6.81
N SER A 146 8.41 -3.00 -6.92
CA SER A 146 9.47 -2.23 -7.60
C SER A 146 9.57 -0.76 -7.18
N THR A 147 10.42 -0.47 -6.19
CA THR A 147 10.85 0.88 -5.77
C THR A 147 11.88 1.50 -6.74
N THR A 148 11.65 1.47 -8.05
CA THR A 148 12.50 2.19 -9.02
C THR A 148 11.62 2.78 -10.11
N VAL A 149 11.04 3.95 -9.79
CA VAL A 149 10.17 4.71 -10.71
C VAL A 149 10.99 5.46 -11.76
N ILE A 150 12.23 5.84 -11.43
CA ILE A 150 13.11 6.61 -12.34
C ILE A 150 14.43 5.85 -12.54
N PRO A 151 14.72 5.33 -13.74
CA PRO A 151 15.99 4.68 -14.01
C PRO A 151 17.13 5.70 -13.88
N GLY A 152 17.93 5.58 -12.82
CA GLY A 152 19.12 6.40 -12.59
C GLY A 152 19.11 7.29 -11.34
N LEU A 153 18.00 7.39 -10.59
CA LEU A 153 17.99 8.14 -9.32
C LEU A 153 18.29 7.27 -8.10
N PRO A 154 19.08 7.76 -7.11
CA PRO A 154 19.32 7.06 -5.85
C PRO A 154 18.01 6.78 -5.09
N LEU A 155 17.78 5.54 -4.65
CA LEU A 155 16.54 5.10 -3.97
C LEU A 155 16.13 6.02 -2.80
N ARG A 156 17.10 6.57 -2.05
CA ARG A 156 16.86 7.48 -0.91
C ARG A 156 16.02 8.72 -1.23
N PHE A 157 16.08 9.22 -2.46
CA PHE A 157 15.35 10.43 -2.85
C PHE A 157 14.05 10.12 -3.60
N GLN A 158 13.80 8.87 -3.98
CA GLN A 158 12.61 8.54 -4.78
C GLN A 158 11.30 8.78 -3.99
N HIS A 159 11.25 8.33 -2.73
CA HIS A 159 10.09 8.53 -1.87
C HIS A 159 9.75 10.02 -1.63
N PRO A 160 10.67 10.89 -1.18
CA PRO A 160 10.34 12.29 -0.94
C PRO A 160 10.02 13.07 -2.23
N ILE A 161 10.68 12.74 -3.35
CA ILE A 161 10.37 13.37 -4.64
C ILE A 161 8.96 12.99 -5.09
N ARG A 162 8.57 11.72 -4.95
CA ARG A 162 7.22 11.26 -5.29
C ARG A 162 6.16 11.96 -4.42
N GLN A 163 6.34 11.97 -3.11
CA GLN A 163 5.45 12.68 -2.18
C GLN A 163 5.36 14.18 -2.56
N ALA A 164 6.48 14.82 -2.92
CA ALA A 164 6.46 16.22 -3.37
C ALA A 164 5.69 16.42 -4.69
N ILE A 165 5.84 15.53 -5.67
CA ILE A 165 5.10 15.58 -6.94
C ILE A 165 3.60 15.44 -6.68
N PHE A 166 3.17 14.45 -5.89
CA PHE A 166 1.75 14.26 -5.58
C PHE A 166 1.20 15.38 -4.70
N PHE A 167 1.99 15.96 -3.80
CA PHE A 167 1.59 17.12 -3.02
C PHE A 167 1.35 18.34 -3.92
N LEU A 168 2.30 18.65 -4.80
CA LEU A 168 2.17 19.74 -5.77
C LEU A 168 0.98 19.52 -6.71
N THR A 169 0.80 18.29 -7.19
CA THR A 169 -0.32 17.92 -8.07
C THR A 169 -1.65 18.05 -7.32
N SER A 170 -1.72 17.61 -6.07
CA SER A 170 -2.91 17.71 -5.23
C SER A 170 -3.30 19.17 -4.95
N VAL A 171 -2.34 20.00 -4.54
CA VAL A 171 -2.59 21.43 -4.26
C VAL A 171 -2.96 22.17 -5.54
N SER A 172 -2.22 21.97 -6.63
CA SER A 172 -2.51 22.65 -7.91
C SER A 172 -3.85 22.21 -8.50
N ALA A 173 -4.14 20.90 -8.54
CA ALA A 173 -5.41 20.38 -9.05
C ALA A 173 -6.59 20.82 -8.18
N GLY A 174 -6.47 20.77 -6.84
CA GLY A 174 -7.51 21.22 -5.92
C GLY A 174 -7.80 22.71 -6.03
N CYS A 175 -6.77 23.56 -5.97
CA CYS A 175 -6.93 25.01 -6.13
C CYS A 175 -7.44 25.37 -7.53
N TYR A 176 -6.95 24.69 -8.58
CA TYR A 176 -7.42 24.94 -9.95
C TYR A 176 -8.86 24.50 -10.12
N LEU A 177 -9.28 23.36 -9.56
CA LEU A 177 -10.67 22.90 -9.60
C LEU A 177 -11.60 23.94 -8.95
N ILE A 178 -11.25 24.43 -7.77
CA ILE A 178 -12.01 25.51 -7.08
C ILE A 178 -12.04 26.78 -7.92
N TYR A 179 -10.90 27.16 -8.51
CA TYR A 179 -10.84 28.34 -9.37
C TYR A 179 -11.76 28.19 -10.59
N ILE A 180 -11.74 27.03 -11.25
CA ILE A 180 -12.50 26.88 -12.49
C ILE A 180 -14.00 26.83 -12.27
N THR A 181 -14.45 26.18 -11.20
CA THR A 181 -15.88 26.06 -10.88
C THR A 181 -16.47 27.42 -10.52
N ASN A 182 -15.66 28.35 -10.01
CA ASN A 182 -16.11 29.68 -9.61
C ASN A 182 -15.91 30.78 -10.66
N LYS A 183 -14.93 30.66 -11.57
CA LYS A 183 -14.55 31.74 -12.50
C LYS A 183 -14.90 31.47 -13.97
N TYR A 184 -14.94 30.22 -14.42
CA TYR A 184 -15.21 29.93 -15.82
C TYR A 184 -16.69 29.65 -16.08
N SER A 185 -17.10 29.85 -17.33
CA SER A 185 -18.41 29.49 -17.83
C SER A 185 -18.62 27.97 -17.82
N TYR A 186 -19.88 27.55 -17.71
CA TYR A 186 -20.30 26.15 -17.54
C TYR A 186 -19.64 25.16 -18.54
N LEU A 187 -19.44 25.54 -19.81
CA LEU A 187 -18.82 24.66 -20.81
C LEU A 187 -17.36 24.28 -20.48
N ALA A 188 -16.59 25.21 -19.89
CA ALA A 188 -15.21 24.94 -19.50
C ALA A 188 -15.18 24.02 -18.28
N THR A 189 -16.02 24.31 -17.29
CA THR A 189 -16.19 23.49 -16.08
C THR A 189 -16.62 22.07 -16.44
N LEU A 190 -17.56 21.90 -17.37
CA LEU A 190 -18.05 20.59 -17.78
C LEU A 190 -17.00 19.72 -18.45
N LYS A 191 -16.08 20.31 -19.21
CA LYS A 191 -15.02 19.56 -19.90
C LYS A 191 -13.85 19.20 -19.00
N GLN A 192 -13.56 20.01 -17.98
CA GLN A 192 -12.33 19.91 -17.19
C GLN A 192 -12.56 19.38 -15.77
N ALA A 193 -13.71 19.64 -15.16
CA ALA A 193 -13.96 19.26 -13.77
C ALA A 193 -13.91 17.74 -13.52
N PRO A 194 -14.47 16.86 -14.39
CA PRO A 194 -14.41 15.41 -14.14
C PRO A 194 -12.98 14.85 -14.12
N THR A 195 -12.14 15.29 -15.06
CA THR A 195 -10.75 14.83 -15.17
C THR A 195 -9.88 15.42 -14.06
N LEU A 196 -10.03 16.72 -13.77
CA LEU A 196 -9.31 17.37 -12.67
C LEU A 196 -9.70 16.83 -11.30
N GLY A 197 -10.99 16.57 -11.07
CA GLY A 197 -11.48 15.95 -9.84
C GLY A 197 -10.91 14.55 -9.64
N CYS A 198 -10.88 13.75 -10.70
CA CYS A 198 -10.27 12.42 -10.66
C CYS A 198 -8.76 12.46 -10.37
N LEU A 199 -8.01 13.35 -11.06
CA LEU A 199 -6.58 13.56 -10.79
C LEU A 199 -6.32 14.07 -9.38
N TRP A 200 -7.18 14.95 -8.86
CA TRP A 200 -7.04 15.47 -7.50
C TRP A 200 -7.25 14.36 -6.46
N ILE A 201 -8.31 13.57 -6.57
CA ILE A 201 -8.59 12.43 -5.70
C ILE A 201 -7.43 11.44 -5.73
N TRP A 202 -6.97 11.08 -6.92
CA TRP A 202 -5.84 10.18 -7.07
C TRP A 202 -4.58 10.70 -6.40
N SER A 203 -4.28 12.00 -6.57
CA SER A 203 -3.12 12.62 -5.91
C SER A 203 -3.23 12.61 -4.38
N VAL A 204 -4.44 12.75 -3.83
CA VAL A 204 -4.68 12.68 -2.37
C VAL A 204 -4.52 11.25 -1.84
N LEU A 205 -4.96 10.25 -2.61
CA LEU A 205 -4.89 8.84 -2.21
C LEU A 205 -3.45 8.30 -2.13
N GLU A 206 -2.55 8.84 -2.95
CA GLU A 206 -1.14 8.43 -2.98
C GLU A 206 -0.27 9.15 -1.92
N LEU A 207 -0.78 10.22 -1.31
CA LEU A 207 -0.05 10.99 -0.29
C LEU A 207 -0.09 10.31 1.08
N ASP A 208 0.97 10.50 1.86
CA ASP A 208 0.96 10.13 3.28
C ASP A 208 -0.12 10.92 4.01
N LEU A 209 -0.79 10.30 4.99
CA LEU A 209 -1.96 10.88 5.69
C LEU A 209 -1.74 12.32 6.17
N ALA A 210 -0.57 12.61 6.74
CA ALA A 210 -0.24 13.95 7.22
C ALA A 210 -0.08 14.98 6.09
N VAL A 211 0.55 14.56 4.98
CA VAL A 211 0.80 15.41 3.81
C VAL A 211 -0.49 15.61 3.00
N ALA A 212 -1.34 14.59 2.92
CA ALA A 212 -2.68 14.65 2.35
C ALA A 212 -3.58 15.62 3.15
N ALA A 213 -3.57 15.54 4.49
CA ALA A 213 -4.30 16.48 5.33
C ALA A 213 -3.80 17.92 5.13
N ALA A 214 -2.48 18.10 5.00
CA ALA A 214 -1.89 19.40 4.71
C ALA A 214 -2.30 19.93 3.32
N SER A 215 -2.32 19.11 2.27
CA SER A 215 -2.72 19.56 0.93
C SER A 215 -4.19 19.97 0.88
N LEU A 216 -5.07 19.24 1.58
CA LEU A 216 -6.47 19.60 1.73
C LEU A 216 -6.66 20.87 2.56
N ALA A 217 -5.88 21.06 3.62
CA ALA A 217 -5.90 22.29 4.41
C ALA A 217 -5.49 23.51 3.57
N VAL A 218 -4.51 23.37 2.69
CA VAL A 218 -4.11 24.43 1.74
C VAL A 218 -5.23 24.74 0.75
N ALA A 219 -5.87 23.72 0.17
CA ALA A 219 -7.01 23.91 -0.73
C ALA A 219 -8.20 24.59 -0.02
N GLY A 220 -8.47 24.20 1.24
CA GLY A 220 -9.49 24.83 2.07
C GLY A 220 -9.16 26.29 2.42
N ALA A 221 -7.90 26.59 2.76
CA ALA A 221 -7.44 27.95 3.00
C ALA A 221 -7.57 28.82 1.73
N PHE A 222 -7.26 28.27 0.55
CA PHE A 222 -7.45 28.93 -0.73
C PHE A 222 -8.93 29.26 -0.99
N LEU A 223 -9.84 28.34 -0.66
CA LEU A 223 -11.28 28.57 -0.77
C LEU A 223 -11.73 29.75 0.11
N LEU A 224 -11.30 29.75 1.38
CA LEU A 224 -11.62 30.81 2.34
C LEU A 224 -11.05 32.18 1.92
N GLN A 225 -9.80 32.20 1.46
CA GLN A 225 -9.15 33.44 1.02
C GLN A 225 -9.74 33.97 -0.29
N GLY A 226 -10.20 33.09 -1.17
CA GLY A 226 -10.84 33.45 -2.43
C GLY A 226 -12.22 34.11 -2.29
N GLY A 227 -12.81 34.10 -1.09
CA GLY A 227 -14.15 34.66 -0.84
C GLY A 227 -15.24 33.97 -1.66
N TYR A 228 -15.02 32.71 -2.05
CA TYR A 228 -15.99 31.93 -2.80
C TYR A 228 -17.13 31.54 -1.85
N ASP A 229 -18.31 32.12 -2.07
CA ASP A 229 -19.49 31.89 -1.26
C ASP A 229 -20.05 30.49 -1.56
N ILE A 230 -20.09 29.61 -0.55
CA ILE A 230 -20.77 28.32 -0.63
C ILE A 230 -22.25 28.61 -0.40
N LYS A 231 -22.96 28.98 -1.47
CA LYS A 231 -24.43 29.09 -1.43
C LYS A 231 -25.09 27.74 -1.64
#